data_AF-A0A318HPP1-F1
#
_entry.id   AF-A0A318HPP1-F1
#
_cell.length_a   1.000
_cell.length_b   1.000
_cell.length_c   1.000
_cell.angle_alpha   90.00
_cell.angle_beta   90.00
_cell.angle_gamma   90.00
#
_symmetry.space_group_name_H-M   'P 1'
#
loop_
_entity.id
_entity.type
_entity.pdbx_description
1 polymer ?
#
loop_
_entity_poly.entity_id
_entity_poly.type
_entity_poly.pdbx_seq_one_letter_code
_entity_poly.pdbx_strand_id
1 'polypeptide(L)'
;MKKNILQLALLASLIVVSSCASKKDLDNCQRENKELSENYNTTREQLAASQARVTSLEEQLAQQKRDYAALQKSLDKSLSNSSANNVNISKLVDQINESNQYIRHLVEVKSKSDSLNMVLTNNLTRSLSREELKEVDVRVLKGVVYISLADNMLYKSGSYEINDRAAETLS
;
A
#
# COMPACT_ATOMS: atom_id res chain seq x y z
N MET A 1 35.22 68.75 93.05
CA MET A 1 34.12 68.62 92.06
C MET A 1 34.60 68.51 90.60
N LYS A 2 35.72 69.14 90.18
CA LYS A 2 36.21 69.07 88.78
C LYS A 2 36.73 67.69 88.31
N LYS A 3 37.30 66.86 89.20
CA LYS A 3 37.79 65.50 88.87
C LYS A 3 36.65 64.50 88.57
N ASN A 4 35.53 64.60 89.28
CA ASN A 4 34.40 63.68 89.13
C ASN A 4 33.64 63.94 87.81
N ILE A 5 33.58 65.19 87.34
CA ILE A 5 32.97 65.56 86.05
C ILE A 5 33.81 65.02 84.88
N LEU A 6 35.14 65.04 85.00
CA LEU A 6 36.05 64.54 83.97
C LEU A 6 36.02 63.00 83.87
N GLN A 7 35.83 62.30 85.00
CA GLN A 7 35.61 60.85 85.01
C GLN A 7 34.25 60.45 84.43
N LEU A 8 33.18 61.22 84.69
CA LEU A 8 31.86 60.98 84.11
C LEU A 8 31.86 61.20 82.58
N ALA A 9 32.56 62.22 82.09
CA ALA A 9 32.69 62.50 80.66
C ALA A 9 33.48 61.40 79.91
N LEU A 10 34.49 60.82 80.57
CA LEU A 10 35.27 59.70 80.01
C LEU A 10 34.46 58.38 79.97
N LEU A 11 33.61 58.11 80.97
CA LEU A 11 32.71 56.95 80.92
C LEU A 11 31.63 57.11 79.85
N ALA A 12 31.07 58.31 79.69
CA ALA A 12 30.06 58.59 78.67
C ALA A 12 30.63 58.46 77.25
N SER A 13 31.90 58.83 77.01
CA SER A 13 32.53 58.69 75.70
C SER A 13 32.83 57.24 75.32
N LEU A 14 33.12 56.35 76.28
CA LEU A 14 33.29 54.91 75.99
C LEU A 14 31.99 54.22 75.55
N ILE A 15 30.84 54.60 76.14
CA ILE A 15 29.54 53.97 75.84
C ILE A 15 29.07 54.32 74.41
N VAL A 16 29.36 55.54 73.94
CA VAL A 16 28.98 56.01 72.60
C VAL A 16 29.81 55.30 71.51
N VAL A 17 31.10 55.03 71.76
CA VAL A 17 31.97 54.34 70.78
C VAL A 17 31.59 52.87 70.62
N SER A 18 31.17 52.19 71.69
CA SER A 18 30.65 50.81 71.62
C SER A 18 29.32 50.68 70.86
N SER A 19 28.53 51.76 70.77
CA SER A 19 27.23 51.73 70.07
C SER A 19 27.37 51.74 68.53
N CYS A 20 28.47 52.25 67.99
CA CYS A 20 28.70 52.33 66.54
C CYS A 20 29.06 50.99 65.89
N ALA A 21 29.75 50.10 66.61
CA ALA A 21 30.06 48.75 66.10
C ALA A 21 28.79 47.90 65.96
N SER A 22 27.90 47.94 66.96
CA SER A 22 26.63 47.20 66.95
C SER A 22 25.67 47.64 65.84
N LYS A 23 25.62 48.93 65.49
CA LYS A 23 24.81 49.41 64.36
C LYS A 23 25.33 48.91 63.02
N LYS A 24 26.66 48.92 62.82
CA LYS A 24 27.28 48.44 61.58
C LYS A 24 27.07 46.94 61.35
N ASP A 25 27.15 46.13 62.41
CA ASP A 25 26.89 44.69 62.32
C ASP A 25 25.41 44.39 62.06
N LEU A 26 24.50 45.20 62.63
CA LEU A 26 23.07 45.12 62.34
C LEU A 26 22.75 45.48 60.89
N ASP A 27 23.35 46.55 60.35
CA ASP A 27 23.19 46.95 58.95
C ASP A 27 23.77 45.90 57.98
N ASN A 28 24.90 45.28 58.33
CA ASN A 28 25.47 44.16 57.58
C ASN A 28 24.55 42.95 57.58
N CYS A 29 24.02 42.57 58.75
CA CYS A 29 23.06 41.48 58.90
C CYS A 29 21.79 41.73 58.07
N GLN A 30 21.26 42.96 58.09
CA GLN A 30 20.11 43.34 57.25
C GLN A 30 20.41 43.24 55.76
N ARG A 31 21.60 43.67 55.32
CA ARG A 31 22.05 43.57 53.93
C ARG A 31 22.19 42.10 53.49
N GLU A 32 22.82 41.27 54.31
CA GLU A 32 22.98 39.83 54.04
C GLU A 32 21.63 39.12 53.98
N ASN A 33 20.69 39.46 54.87
CA ASN A 33 19.36 38.86 54.87
C ASN A 33 18.56 39.28 53.63
N LYS A 34 18.71 40.54 53.19
CA LYS A 34 18.12 41.02 51.94
C LYS A 34 18.71 40.29 50.73
N GLU A 35 20.04 40.18 50.65
CA GLU A 35 20.73 39.48 49.57
C GLU A 35 20.37 37.98 49.54
N LEU A 36 20.28 37.34 50.72
CA LEU A 36 19.83 35.96 50.85
C LEU A 36 18.38 35.79 50.39
N SER A 37 17.49 36.73 50.73
CA SER A 37 16.10 36.70 50.28
C SER A 37 15.97 36.91 48.76
N GLU A 38 16.78 37.79 48.17
CA GLU A 38 16.82 38.00 46.73
C GLU A 38 17.31 36.75 46.01
N ASN A 39 18.43 36.17 46.46
CA ASN A 39 18.97 34.92 45.93
C ASN A 39 17.98 33.74 46.07
N TYR A 40 17.29 33.65 47.20
CA TYR A 40 16.26 32.63 47.42
C TYR A 40 15.10 32.77 46.43
N ASN A 41 14.63 34.00 46.18
CA ASN A 41 13.57 34.25 45.21
C ASN A 41 14.02 33.92 43.78
N THR A 42 15.23 34.35 43.39
CA THR A 42 15.79 34.05 42.06
C THR A 42 15.98 32.54 41.84
N THR A 43 16.53 31.83 42.82
CA THR A 43 16.71 30.36 42.73
C THR A 43 15.37 29.63 42.68
N ARG A 44 14.37 30.08 43.44
CA ARG A 44 13.00 29.56 43.38
C ARG A 44 12.36 29.77 42.01
N GLU A 45 12.53 30.94 41.40
CA GLU A 45 12.02 31.23 40.05
C GLU A 45 12.71 30.37 39.00
N GLN A 46 14.03 30.22 39.07
CA GLN A 46 14.80 29.36 38.18
C GLN A 46 14.39 27.89 38.31
N LEU A 47 14.17 27.43 39.55
CA LEU A 47 13.69 26.08 39.81
C LEU A 47 12.29 25.86 39.21
N ALA A 48 11.38 26.81 39.39
CA ALA A 48 10.04 26.73 38.79
C ALA A 48 10.11 26.71 37.25
N ALA A 49 10.95 27.55 36.65
CA ALA A 49 11.17 27.57 35.20
C ALA A 49 11.79 26.27 34.69
N SER A 50 12.75 25.71 35.41
CA SER A 50 13.36 24.41 35.08
C SER A 50 12.35 23.28 35.19
N GLN A 51 11.53 23.26 36.24
CA GLN A 51 10.50 22.24 36.42
C GLN A 51 9.47 22.28 35.28
N ALA A 52 9.03 23.49 34.89
CA ALA A 52 8.12 23.66 33.76
C ALA A 52 8.73 23.15 32.43
N ARG A 53 10.03 23.41 32.21
CA ARG A 53 10.76 22.89 31.04
C ARG A 53 10.86 21.37 31.05
N VAL A 54 11.15 20.76 32.20
CA VAL A 54 11.20 19.31 32.35
C VAL A 54 9.84 18.69 32.02
N THR A 55 8.75 19.20 32.59
CA THR A 55 7.40 18.70 32.28
C THR A 55 7.07 18.82 30.79
N SER A 56 7.42 19.95 30.16
CA SER A 56 7.20 20.12 28.71
C SER A 56 8.02 19.14 27.87
N LEU A 57 9.28 18.89 28.24
CA LEU A 57 10.14 17.93 27.54
C LEU A 57 9.65 16.48 27.74
N GLU A 58 9.17 16.15 28.93
CA GLU A 58 8.57 14.83 29.22
C GLU A 58 7.30 14.61 28.38
N GLU A 59 6.45 15.62 28.24
CA GLU A 59 5.25 15.56 27.40
C GLU A 59 5.62 15.39 25.92
N GLN A 60 6.60 16.15 25.43
CA GLN A 60 7.11 16.00 24.06
C GLN A 60 7.70 14.61 23.81
N LEU A 61 8.46 14.08 24.78
CA LEU A 61 9.02 12.73 24.68
C LEU A 61 7.92 11.66 24.67
N ALA A 62 6.89 11.82 25.50
CA ALA A 62 5.74 10.93 25.52
C ALA A 62 4.99 10.97 24.17
N GLN A 63 4.81 12.15 23.59
CA GLN A 63 4.19 12.31 22.29
C GLN A 63 5.03 11.66 21.17
N GLN A 64 6.34 11.93 21.14
CA GLN A 64 7.25 11.31 20.18
C GLN A 64 7.25 9.77 20.25
N LYS A 65 7.18 9.20 21.47
CA LYS A 65 7.07 7.74 21.64
C LYS A 65 5.77 7.19 21.06
N ARG A 66 4.64 7.89 21.24
CA ARG A 66 3.35 7.50 20.64
C ARG A 66 3.41 7.57 19.11
N ASP A 67 3.96 8.65 18.58
CA ASP A 67 4.07 8.86 17.13
C ASP A 67 4.99 7.82 16.49
N TYR A 68 6.10 7.49 17.15
CA TYR A 68 7.00 6.42 16.72
C TYR A 68 6.30 5.05 16.71
N ALA A 69 5.55 4.72 17.75
CA ALA A 69 4.78 3.47 17.80
C ALA A 69 3.70 3.41 16.71
N ALA A 70 3.02 4.53 16.44
CA ALA A 70 2.04 4.63 15.35
C ALA A 70 2.71 4.46 13.97
N LEU A 71 3.88 5.05 13.77
CA LEU A 71 4.65 4.92 12.53
C LEU A 71 5.13 3.48 12.32
N GLN A 72 5.64 2.84 13.36
CA GLN A 72 6.05 1.43 13.32
C GLN A 72 4.88 0.53 12.93
N LYS A 73 3.70 0.74 13.53
CA LYS A 73 2.48 0.00 13.17
C LYS A 73 2.05 0.22 11.72
N SER A 74 2.20 1.45 11.20
CA SER A 74 1.91 1.76 9.80
C SER A 74 2.88 1.07 8.84
N LEU A 75 4.17 1.01 9.21
CA LEU A 75 5.19 0.31 8.45
C LEU A 75 4.92 -1.20 8.43
N ASP A 76 4.63 -1.81 9.58
CA ASP A 76 4.29 -3.23 9.67
C ASP A 76 3.07 -3.57 8.81
N LYS A 77 2.03 -2.73 8.86
CA LYS A 77 0.84 -2.89 8.00
C LYS A 77 1.18 -2.79 6.51
N SER A 78 2.09 -1.89 6.14
CA SER A 78 2.52 -1.74 4.74
C SER A 78 3.32 -2.96 4.28
N LEU A 79 4.21 -3.49 5.11
CA LEU A 79 4.98 -4.71 4.83
C LEU A 79 4.08 -5.95 4.74
N SER A 80 3.11 -6.09 5.64
CA SER A 80 2.14 -7.18 5.59
C SER A 80 1.27 -7.11 4.33
N ASN A 81 0.83 -5.90 3.95
CA ASN A 81 0.05 -5.70 2.72
C ASN A 81 0.88 -6.04 1.48
N SER A 82 2.14 -5.60 1.40
CA SER A 82 3.05 -5.96 0.31
C SER A 82 3.26 -7.47 0.23
N SER A 83 3.42 -8.16 1.36
CA SER A 83 3.57 -9.62 1.41
C SER A 83 2.31 -10.34 0.90
N ALA A 84 1.12 -9.90 1.34
CA ALA A 84 -0.15 -10.44 0.85
C ALA A 84 -0.34 -10.20 -0.66
N ASN A 85 0.04 -9.02 -1.16
CA ASN A 85 -0.01 -8.71 -2.59
C ASN A 85 0.91 -9.61 -3.40
N ASN A 86 2.13 -9.90 -2.93
CA ASN A 86 3.04 -10.83 -3.62
C ASN A 86 2.46 -12.26 -3.72
N VAL A 87 1.79 -12.75 -2.68
CA VAL A 87 1.11 -14.06 -2.73
C VAL A 87 -0.01 -14.06 -3.78
N ASN A 88 -0.79 -12.97 -3.86
CA ASN A 88 -1.85 -12.84 -4.86
C ASN A 88 -1.27 -12.78 -6.28
N ILE A 89 -0.15 -12.08 -6.49
CA ILE A 89 0.54 -12.03 -7.78
C ILE A 89 1.01 -13.43 -8.19
N SER A 90 1.59 -14.21 -7.28
CA SER A 90 1.99 -15.60 -7.58
C SER A 90 0.80 -16.44 -8.06
N LYS A 91 -0.35 -16.35 -7.36
CA LYS A 91 -1.57 -17.05 -7.76
C LYS A 91 -2.08 -16.62 -9.13
N LEU A 92 -2.03 -15.32 -9.43
CA LEU A 92 -2.42 -14.80 -10.74
C LEU A 92 -1.48 -15.32 -11.85
N VAL A 93 -0.18 -15.40 -11.58
CA VAL A 93 0.79 -15.99 -12.52
C VAL A 93 0.50 -17.47 -12.77
N ASP A 94 0.19 -18.23 -11.72
CA ASP A 94 -0.18 -19.65 -11.83
C ASP A 94 -1.46 -19.81 -12.68
N GLN A 95 -2.49 -19.01 -12.42
CA GLN A 95 -3.73 -18.99 -13.20
C GLN A 95 -3.51 -18.62 -14.67
N ILE A 96 -2.63 -17.66 -14.95
CA ILE A 96 -2.25 -17.29 -16.33
C ILE A 96 -1.56 -18.45 -17.03
N ASN A 97 -0.65 -19.16 -16.34
CA ASN A 97 0.04 -20.31 -16.90
C ASN A 97 -0.92 -21.46 -17.21
N GLU A 98 -1.85 -21.76 -16.30
CA GLU A 98 -2.90 -22.75 -16.51
C GLU A 98 -3.79 -22.37 -17.71
N SER A 99 -4.22 -21.11 -17.80
CA SER A 99 -4.99 -20.59 -18.93
C SER A 99 -4.23 -20.70 -20.25
N ASN A 100 -2.94 -20.40 -20.27
CA ASN A 100 -2.10 -20.54 -21.47
C ASN A 100 -1.94 -22.00 -21.92
N GLN A 101 -1.79 -22.93 -20.97
CA GLN A 101 -1.76 -24.36 -21.29
C GLN A 101 -3.09 -24.81 -21.89
N TYR A 102 -4.21 -24.38 -21.30
CA TYR A 102 -5.53 -24.69 -21.82
C TYR A 102 -5.76 -24.10 -23.22
N ILE A 103 -5.33 -22.87 -23.49
CA ILE A 103 -5.38 -22.25 -24.82
C ILE A 103 -4.58 -23.09 -25.83
N ARG A 104 -3.36 -23.52 -25.47
CA ARG A 104 -2.55 -24.38 -26.34
C ARG A 104 -3.25 -25.69 -26.66
N HIS A 105 -3.87 -26.31 -25.64
CA HIS A 105 -4.65 -27.54 -25.82
C HIS A 105 -5.84 -27.31 -26.76
N LEU A 106 -6.60 -26.22 -26.60
CA LEU A 106 -7.71 -25.89 -27.49
C LEU A 106 -7.25 -25.68 -28.94
N VAL A 107 -6.11 -25.01 -29.14
CA VAL A 107 -5.54 -24.80 -30.48
C VAL A 107 -5.12 -26.14 -31.10
N GLU A 108 -4.50 -27.04 -30.34
CA GLU A 108 -4.11 -28.37 -30.80
C GLU A 108 -5.35 -29.20 -31.20
N VAL A 109 -6.37 -29.25 -30.33
CA VAL A 109 -7.63 -29.96 -30.60
C VAL A 109 -8.32 -29.40 -31.84
N LYS A 110 -8.36 -28.07 -32.00
CA LYS A 110 -8.90 -27.42 -33.20
C LYS A 110 -8.11 -27.81 -34.45
N SER A 111 -6.78 -27.73 -34.41
CA SER A 111 -5.94 -28.11 -35.54
C SER A 111 -6.14 -29.58 -35.94
N LYS A 112 -6.28 -30.48 -34.96
CA LYS A 112 -6.63 -31.87 -35.21
C LYS A 112 -8.02 -32.00 -35.85
N SER A 113 -9.03 -31.30 -35.35
CA SER A 113 -10.37 -31.28 -35.95
C SER A 113 -10.37 -30.75 -37.39
N ASP A 114 -9.63 -29.67 -37.66
CA ASP A 114 -9.51 -29.09 -39.00
C ASP A 114 -8.81 -30.06 -39.95
N SER A 115 -7.78 -30.78 -39.49
CA SER A 115 -7.09 -31.82 -40.28
C SER A 115 -8.03 -32.99 -40.63
N LEU A 116 -8.86 -33.43 -39.68
CA LEU A 116 -9.85 -34.49 -39.90
C LEU A 116 -10.93 -34.04 -40.89
N ASN A 117 -11.42 -32.81 -40.76
CA ASN A 117 -12.36 -32.23 -41.72
C ASN A 117 -11.77 -32.16 -43.13
N MET A 118 -10.51 -31.75 -43.27
CA MET A 118 -9.85 -31.72 -44.58
C MET A 118 -9.74 -33.12 -45.20
N VAL A 119 -9.34 -34.12 -44.41
CA VAL A 119 -9.27 -35.52 -44.87
C VAL A 119 -10.66 -36.04 -45.25
N LEU A 120 -11.69 -35.74 -44.47
CA LEU A 120 -13.07 -36.14 -44.76
C LEU A 120 -13.56 -35.51 -46.07
N THR A 121 -13.38 -34.19 -46.23
CA THR A 121 -13.73 -33.47 -47.46
C THR A 121 -13.00 -34.08 -48.66
N ASN A 122 -11.70 -34.32 -48.56
CA ASN A 122 -10.93 -34.95 -49.64
C ASN A 122 -11.40 -36.37 -49.99
N ASN A 123 -11.80 -37.18 -49.00
CA ASN A 123 -12.33 -38.52 -49.27
C ASN A 123 -13.69 -38.48 -49.97
N LEU A 124 -14.57 -37.54 -49.58
CA LEU A 124 -15.88 -37.36 -50.21
C LEU A 124 -15.77 -36.79 -51.62
N THR A 125 -14.85 -35.84 -51.86
CA THR A 125 -14.67 -35.22 -53.18
C THR A 125 -13.87 -36.06 -54.17
N ARG A 126 -13.12 -37.07 -53.70
CA ARG A 126 -12.31 -37.96 -54.55
C ARG A 126 -13.16 -38.95 -55.36
N SER A 127 -14.37 -39.28 -54.90
CA SER A 127 -15.34 -40.09 -55.64
C SER A 127 -16.12 -39.29 -56.69
N LEU A 128 -15.94 -37.97 -56.75
CA LEU A 128 -16.58 -37.09 -57.73
C LEU A 128 -15.62 -36.82 -58.89
N SER A 129 -16.08 -37.08 -60.12
CA SER A 129 -15.35 -36.76 -61.34
C SER A 129 -15.29 -35.25 -61.59
N ARG A 130 -14.32 -34.75 -62.37
CA ARG A 130 -14.12 -33.30 -62.62
C ARG A 130 -15.33 -32.61 -63.24
N GLU A 131 -16.18 -33.36 -63.94
CA GLU A 131 -17.46 -32.93 -64.49
C GLU A 131 -18.56 -32.74 -63.42
N GLU A 132 -18.53 -33.47 -62.30
CA GLU A 132 -19.51 -33.40 -61.20
C GLU A 132 -19.16 -32.32 -60.15
N LEU A 133 -17.87 -31.95 -60.03
CA LEU A 133 -17.40 -30.90 -59.11
C LEU A 133 -17.91 -29.50 -59.43
N LYS A 134 -18.46 -29.26 -60.64
CA LYS A 134 -19.12 -27.99 -61.00
C LYS A 134 -20.55 -27.90 -60.47
N GLU A 135 -21.14 -29.02 -60.08
CA GLU A 135 -22.59 -29.17 -59.84
C GLU A 135 -22.90 -29.60 -58.39
N VAL A 136 -21.87 -29.81 -57.56
CA VAL A 136 -21.97 -30.24 -56.16
C VAL A 136 -21.03 -29.44 -55.24
N ASP A 137 -21.58 -28.73 -54.24
CA ASP A 137 -20.83 -28.07 -53.15
C ASP A 137 -21.01 -28.85 -51.84
N VAL A 138 -19.91 -29.30 -51.24
CA VAL A 138 -19.91 -30.06 -49.98
C VAL A 138 -19.26 -29.23 -48.87
N ARG A 139 -20.02 -28.93 -47.82
CA ARG A 139 -19.53 -28.19 -46.65
C ARG A 139 -19.83 -28.97 -45.37
N VAL A 140 -18.82 -29.16 -44.52
CA VAL A 140 -18.98 -29.80 -43.21
C VAL A 140 -18.92 -28.73 -42.13
N LEU A 141 -20.02 -28.55 -41.40
CA LEU A 141 -20.15 -27.55 -40.33
C LEU A 141 -20.66 -28.24 -39.06
N LYS A 142 -19.91 -28.12 -37.96
CA LYS A 142 -20.31 -28.60 -36.62
C LYS A 142 -20.80 -30.06 -36.58
N GLY A 143 -20.20 -30.95 -37.38
CA GLY A 143 -20.57 -32.37 -37.42
C GLY A 143 -21.77 -32.70 -38.31
N VAL A 144 -22.35 -31.72 -39.01
CA VAL A 144 -23.39 -31.93 -40.02
C VAL A 144 -22.79 -31.69 -41.41
N VAL A 145 -23.04 -32.62 -42.33
CA VAL A 145 -22.61 -32.53 -43.73
C VAL A 145 -23.72 -31.85 -44.53
N TYR A 146 -23.39 -30.72 -45.15
CA TYR A 146 -24.24 -30.00 -46.08
C TYR A 146 -23.79 -30.33 -47.50
N ILE A 147 -24.70 -30.82 -48.31
CA ILE A 147 -24.48 -31.08 -49.73
C ILE A 147 -25.46 -30.20 -50.49
N SER A 148 -24.94 -29.30 -51.32
CA SER A 148 -25.73 -28.46 -52.22
C SER A 148 -25.54 -28.97 -53.64
N LEU A 149 -26.65 -29.35 -54.28
CA LEU A 149 -26.70 -29.92 -55.62
C LEU A 149 -27.31 -28.89 -56.59
N ALA A 150 -26.77 -28.78 -57.80
CA ALA A 150 -27.36 -27.98 -58.87
C ALA A 150 -28.60 -28.66 -59.47
N ASP A 151 -29.61 -27.88 -59.91
CA ASP A 151 -30.90 -28.41 -60.40
C ASP A 151 -30.77 -29.37 -61.60
N ASN A 152 -29.74 -29.20 -62.42
CA ASN A 152 -29.47 -30.05 -63.58
C ASN A 152 -28.99 -31.47 -63.21
N MET A 153 -28.55 -31.67 -61.97
CA MET A 153 -28.23 -32.99 -61.41
C MET A 153 -29.48 -33.78 -61.04
N LEU A 154 -30.59 -33.10 -60.75
CA LEU A 154 -31.84 -33.73 -60.33
C LEU A 154 -32.87 -33.83 -61.46
N TYR A 155 -32.92 -32.83 -62.34
CA TYR A 155 -33.98 -32.69 -63.35
C TYR A 155 -33.42 -32.44 -64.76
N LYS A 156 -34.14 -32.91 -65.79
CA LYS A 156 -33.84 -32.58 -67.19
C LYS A 156 -34.11 -31.09 -67.44
N SER A 157 -33.25 -30.42 -68.21
CA SER A 157 -33.39 -28.98 -68.49
C SER A 157 -34.78 -28.64 -69.04
N GLY A 158 -35.55 -27.83 -68.32
CA GLY A 158 -36.89 -27.40 -68.71
C GLY A 158 -38.00 -28.44 -68.50
N SER A 159 -37.74 -29.51 -67.75
CA SER A 159 -38.69 -30.57 -67.44
C SER A 159 -38.69 -30.88 -65.94
N TYR A 160 -39.82 -31.37 -65.42
CA TYR A 160 -39.95 -31.89 -64.06
C TYR A 160 -39.54 -33.37 -63.96
N GLU A 161 -39.19 -33.98 -65.09
CA GLU A 161 -38.72 -35.37 -65.13
C GLU A 161 -37.34 -35.49 -64.47
N ILE A 162 -37.23 -36.46 -63.57
CA ILE A 162 -35.99 -36.79 -62.88
C ILE A 162 -34.96 -37.24 -63.92
N ASN A 163 -33.75 -36.71 -63.82
CA ASN A 163 -32.65 -37.09 -64.70
C ASN A 163 -32.27 -38.55 -64.42
N ASP A 164 -32.07 -39.35 -65.47
CA ASP A 164 -31.73 -40.77 -65.33
C ASP A 164 -30.42 -40.97 -64.55
N ARG A 165 -29.52 -39.97 -64.59
CA ARG A 165 -28.28 -39.92 -63.79
C ARG A 165 -28.50 -39.57 -62.30
N ALA A 166 -29.61 -38.95 -61.94
CA ALA A 166 -29.89 -38.56 -60.55
C ALA A 166 -30.07 -39.78 -59.63
N ALA A 167 -30.59 -40.88 -60.18
CA ALA A 167 -30.77 -42.14 -59.45
C ALA A 167 -29.44 -42.81 -59.10
N GLU A 168 -28.40 -42.63 -59.92
CA GLU A 168 -27.05 -43.13 -59.66
C GLU A 168 -26.31 -42.26 -58.62
N THR A 169 -26.57 -40.95 -58.57
CA THR A 169 -25.90 -40.03 -57.63
C THR A 169 -26.51 -40.03 -56.23
N LEU A 170 -27.79 -40.40 -56.08
CA LEU A 170 -28.53 -40.37 -54.81
C LEU A 170 -28.62 -41.74 -54.08
N SER A 171 -28.07 -42.80 -54.67
CA SER A 171 -27.99 -44.15 -54.07
C SER A 171 -26.66 -44.40 -53.37
#